data_AF-A0A4R1PN63-F1
#
_entry.id   AF-A0A4R1PN63-F1
#
_cell.length_a   1.000
_cell.length_b   1.000
_cell.length_c   1.000
_cell.angle_alpha   90.00
_cell.angle_beta   90.00
_cell.angle_gamma   90.00
#
_symmetry.space_group_name_H-M   'P 1'
#
loop_
_entity.id
_entity.type
_entity.pdbx_description
1 polymer ?
#
loop_
_entity_poly.entity_id
_entity_poly.type
_entity_poly.pdbx_seq_one_letter_code
_entity_poly.pdbx_strand_id
1 'polypeptide(L)'
;MIPSARLGDSHVCPLPGHGTTPVVAASPDTLINTLGAARVGDVCGCGAVITAGFPSININGRPLAHLDSPTSHGGRIVTGSPDTFGGFTGAGSVLGGTGAIVDFARLGAIRPDGSVDERRMAELLADPQIEQRALLSDALVRPSRLQSPTASEPRSPELIAVAGSQYDNSASNKMMFIGQAVRELGEFQRSKPGLSRTLAVFTPGYSEAMLNAARASAQGYGADFVALADVRELIDYLNGGKDREQFPIEHLSLFSHGVPRQVAFGYELARAEGLSLDVLNYSRISPQAFSRTARLDSYACRTGMGNRPDLPIEEAVQLFPQTSESLAQLLADHLRIRVRAFIRRSDYRNTWGSFEERRMGKLCSATADNAPSAEWCRRWQLLDKERTVSIKKKGFVYQKMGAIDPVISGDTPLGVPGGFFEFLPK
;
A
#
# COMPACT_ATOMS: atom_id res chain seq x y z
N MET A 1 -13.19 -26.32 7.00
CA MET A 1 -13.07 -27.54 6.18
C MET A 1 -12.69 -27.17 4.75
N ILE A 2 -11.43 -27.37 4.34
CA ILE A 2 -10.89 -26.80 3.08
C ILE A 2 -11.27 -27.68 1.88
N PRO A 3 -11.75 -27.10 0.76
CA PRO A 3 -12.00 -27.81 -0.49
C PRO A 3 -10.77 -28.55 -0.98
N SER A 4 -10.94 -29.82 -1.34
CA SER A 4 -9.87 -30.64 -1.91
C SER A 4 -9.63 -30.31 -3.38
N ALA A 5 -8.37 -30.22 -3.80
CA ALA A 5 -7.99 -29.96 -5.18
C ALA A 5 -8.02 -31.24 -6.02
N ARG A 6 -8.29 -31.13 -7.31
CA ARG A 6 -8.50 -32.24 -8.23
C ARG A 6 -7.91 -31.97 -9.61
N LEU A 7 -7.87 -33.01 -10.43
CA LEU A 7 -7.58 -32.89 -11.85
C LEU A 7 -8.51 -31.85 -12.50
N GLY A 8 -7.94 -30.92 -13.26
CA GLY A 8 -8.67 -29.85 -13.94
C GLY A 8 -8.90 -28.59 -13.10
N ASP A 9 -8.67 -28.61 -11.78
CA ASP A 9 -8.80 -27.40 -10.95
C ASP A 9 -7.82 -26.31 -11.40
N SER A 10 -8.23 -25.05 -11.30
CA SER A 10 -7.47 -23.91 -11.80
C SER A 10 -6.28 -23.58 -10.92
N HIS A 11 -5.14 -23.33 -11.55
CA HIS A 11 -3.92 -22.80 -10.96
C HIS A 11 -3.63 -21.41 -11.54
N VAL A 12 -3.35 -20.42 -10.68
CA VAL A 12 -2.90 -19.08 -11.10
C VAL A 12 -1.40 -18.96 -10.88
N CYS A 13 -0.66 -18.77 -11.96
CA CYS A 13 0.80 -18.64 -11.96
C CYS A 13 1.22 -17.16 -12.10
N PRO A 14 2.09 -16.63 -11.23
CA PRO A 14 2.55 -15.25 -11.31
C PRO A 14 3.65 -15.05 -12.37
N LEU A 15 4.25 -16.12 -12.90
CA LEU A 15 5.25 -16.00 -13.96
C LEU A 15 4.63 -15.43 -15.25
N PRO A 16 5.23 -14.38 -15.85
CA PRO A 16 4.73 -13.79 -17.08
C PRO A 16 4.52 -14.83 -18.19
N GLY A 17 3.36 -14.80 -18.84
CA GLY A 17 3.00 -15.74 -19.91
C GLY A 17 2.40 -17.08 -19.47
N HIS A 18 2.40 -17.41 -18.17
CA HIS A 18 1.81 -18.66 -17.67
C HIS A 18 0.31 -18.53 -17.36
N GLY A 19 -0.12 -17.41 -16.79
CA GLY A 19 -1.54 -17.11 -16.55
C GLY A 19 -2.26 -18.14 -15.68
N THR A 20 -3.49 -18.48 -16.06
CA THR A 20 -4.32 -19.50 -15.39
C THR A 20 -4.31 -20.80 -16.20
N THR A 21 -3.89 -21.90 -15.58
CA THR A 21 -3.82 -23.23 -16.21
C THR A 21 -4.45 -24.29 -15.31
N PRO A 22 -4.97 -25.41 -15.82
CA PRO A 22 -5.51 -26.47 -14.97
C PRO A 22 -4.41 -27.28 -14.26
N VAL A 23 -4.76 -27.99 -13.20
CA VAL A 23 -4.01 -29.14 -12.69
C VAL A 23 -4.11 -30.27 -13.72
N VAL A 24 -2.99 -30.76 -14.23
CA VAL A 24 -2.93 -31.74 -15.34
C VAL A 24 -2.45 -33.12 -14.92
N ALA A 25 -1.90 -33.25 -13.71
CA ALA A 25 -1.62 -34.54 -13.09
C ALA A 25 -2.38 -34.65 -11.77
N ALA A 26 -2.84 -35.86 -11.44
CA ALA A 26 -3.57 -36.15 -10.21
C ALA A 26 -3.48 -37.65 -9.90
N SER A 27 -4.10 -38.09 -8.81
CA SER A 27 -4.27 -39.51 -8.51
C SER A 27 -5.09 -40.22 -9.60
N PRO A 28 -4.64 -41.38 -10.11
CA PRO A 28 -5.35 -42.13 -11.15
C PRO A 28 -6.51 -42.99 -10.61
N ASP A 29 -6.55 -43.27 -9.31
CA ASP A 29 -7.46 -44.25 -8.68
C ASP A 29 -8.28 -43.67 -7.52
N THR A 30 -7.85 -42.54 -6.96
CA THR A 30 -8.57 -41.85 -5.89
C THR A 30 -9.31 -40.66 -6.47
N LEU A 31 -10.65 -40.73 -6.48
CA LEU A 31 -11.51 -39.72 -7.08
C LEU A 31 -12.18 -38.84 -6.01
N ILE A 32 -12.32 -37.56 -6.33
CA ILE A 32 -13.04 -36.55 -5.56
C ILE A 32 -14.07 -35.94 -6.49
N ASN A 33 -15.35 -36.23 -6.24
CA ASN A 33 -16.46 -36.06 -7.19
C ASN A 33 -16.06 -36.40 -8.63
N THR A 34 -15.71 -37.67 -8.87
CA THR A 34 -15.41 -38.23 -10.20
C THR A 34 -14.12 -37.77 -10.88
N LEU A 35 -13.38 -36.81 -10.31
CA LEU A 35 -12.08 -36.34 -10.83
C LEU A 35 -10.94 -36.80 -9.93
N GLY A 36 -9.77 -37.12 -10.50
CA GLY A 36 -8.60 -37.56 -9.73
C GLY A 36 -8.20 -36.55 -8.65
N ALA A 37 -7.90 -37.02 -7.44
CA ALA A 37 -7.46 -36.19 -6.32
C ALA A 37 -6.07 -35.59 -6.61
N ALA A 38 -5.92 -34.27 -6.56
CA ALA A 38 -4.63 -33.62 -6.71
C ALA A 38 -3.82 -33.75 -5.41
N ARG A 39 -2.51 -33.94 -5.53
CA ARG A 39 -1.59 -34.20 -4.42
C ARG A 39 -0.37 -33.29 -4.54
N VAL A 40 0.37 -33.17 -3.45
CA VAL A 40 1.70 -32.58 -3.48
C VAL A 40 2.58 -33.33 -4.48
N GLY A 41 3.28 -32.59 -5.33
CA GLY A 41 4.10 -33.14 -6.41
C GLY A 41 3.36 -33.33 -7.73
N ASP A 42 2.04 -33.11 -7.79
CA ASP A 42 1.31 -33.09 -9.06
C ASP A 42 1.52 -31.74 -9.80
N VAL A 43 1.40 -31.78 -11.13
CA VAL A 43 1.82 -30.70 -12.04
C VAL A 43 0.62 -29.95 -12.63
N CYS A 44 0.77 -28.63 -12.78
CA CYS A 44 -0.17 -27.72 -13.44
C CYS A 44 0.22 -27.51 -14.91
N GLY A 45 -0.72 -27.07 -15.76
CA GLY A 45 -0.50 -26.93 -17.20
C GLY A 45 0.65 -26.00 -17.59
N CYS A 46 1.04 -25.05 -16.73
CA CYS A 46 2.21 -24.18 -16.92
C CYS A 46 3.55 -24.80 -16.47
N GLY A 47 3.55 -26.05 -15.99
CA GLY A 47 4.71 -26.74 -15.43
C GLY A 47 4.92 -26.55 -13.92
N ALA A 48 4.10 -25.73 -13.24
CA ALA A 48 4.21 -25.55 -11.79
C ALA A 48 3.84 -26.84 -11.04
N VAL A 49 4.56 -27.13 -9.95
CA VAL A 49 4.35 -28.32 -9.12
C VAL A 49 3.71 -27.92 -7.80
N ILE A 50 2.67 -28.64 -7.35
CA ILE A 50 2.00 -28.38 -6.07
C ILE A 50 2.96 -28.71 -4.92
N THR A 51 3.19 -27.77 -4.00
CA THR A 51 4.22 -27.93 -2.95
C THR A 51 3.66 -28.21 -1.56
N ALA A 52 2.42 -27.84 -1.26
CA ALA A 52 1.84 -28.06 0.07
C ALA A 52 0.48 -28.78 0.05
N GLY A 53 0.23 -29.54 1.11
CA GLY A 53 -0.98 -30.32 1.30
C GLY A 53 -1.12 -30.85 2.73
N PHE A 54 -2.14 -31.67 2.96
CA PHE A 54 -2.43 -32.24 4.28
C PHE A 54 -1.61 -33.52 4.53
N PRO A 55 -0.57 -33.50 5.39
CA PRO A 55 0.18 -34.71 5.74
C PRO A 55 -0.70 -35.83 6.31
N SER A 56 -1.79 -35.46 7.00
CA SER A 56 -2.73 -36.41 7.61
C SER A 56 -3.62 -37.14 6.59
N ILE A 57 -3.63 -36.70 5.33
CA ILE A 57 -4.40 -37.35 4.25
C ILE A 57 -3.41 -37.74 3.14
N ASN A 58 -2.97 -38.99 3.22
CA ASN A 58 -2.05 -39.57 2.26
C ASN A 58 -2.82 -40.29 1.14
N ILE A 59 -2.61 -39.84 -0.10
CA ILE A 59 -3.15 -40.45 -1.31
C ILE A 59 -1.96 -40.90 -2.16
N ASN A 60 -1.81 -42.23 -2.29
CA ASN A 60 -0.76 -42.87 -3.09
C ASN A 60 0.66 -42.40 -2.72
N GLY A 61 0.94 -42.26 -1.42
CA GLY A 61 2.25 -41.85 -0.90
C GLY A 61 2.45 -40.33 -0.83
N ARG A 62 1.45 -39.52 -1.23
CA ARG A 62 1.59 -38.06 -1.31
C ARG A 62 0.44 -37.35 -0.57
N PRO A 63 0.72 -36.23 0.12
CA PRO A 63 -0.30 -35.44 0.81
C PRO A 63 -1.37 -34.89 -0.15
N LEU A 64 -2.63 -34.90 0.28
CA LEU A 64 -3.76 -34.32 -0.47
C LEU A 64 -3.59 -32.80 -0.62
N ALA A 65 -3.65 -32.30 -1.85
CA ALA A 65 -3.68 -30.88 -2.15
C ALA A 65 -5.09 -30.30 -1.97
N HIS A 66 -5.16 -28.99 -1.78
CA HIS A 66 -6.40 -28.30 -1.46
C HIS A 66 -6.45 -26.92 -2.15
N LEU A 67 -7.61 -26.27 -2.08
CA LEU A 67 -7.75 -24.87 -2.48
C LEU A 67 -6.73 -24.02 -1.72
N ASP A 68 -6.03 -23.12 -2.42
CA ASP A 68 -4.88 -22.33 -1.94
C ASP A 68 -3.56 -23.11 -1.76
N SER A 69 -3.47 -24.39 -2.12
CA SER A 69 -2.17 -25.10 -2.15
C SER A 69 -1.17 -24.30 -3.02
N PRO A 70 -0.01 -23.89 -2.46
CA PRO A 70 1.04 -23.20 -3.20
C PRO A 70 1.71 -24.12 -4.21
N THR A 71 2.44 -23.52 -5.13
CA THR A 71 3.14 -24.21 -6.22
C THR A 71 4.56 -23.68 -6.40
N SER A 72 5.42 -24.44 -7.07
CA SER A 72 6.84 -24.13 -7.28
C SER A 72 7.11 -22.84 -8.06
N HIS A 73 6.16 -22.37 -8.87
CA HIS A 73 6.25 -21.09 -9.58
C HIS A 73 5.78 -19.87 -8.74
N GLY A 74 5.50 -20.07 -7.44
CA GLY A 74 5.00 -19.03 -6.54
C GLY A 74 3.50 -18.73 -6.67
N GLY A 75 2.80 -19.47 -7.52
CA GLY A 75 1.35 -19.42 -7.67
C GLY A 75 0.61 -20.36 -6.73
N ARG A 76 -0.71 -20.50 -6.93
CA ARG A 76 -1.56 -21.36 -6.09
C ARG A 76 -2.72 -21.99 -6.85
N ILE A 77 -3.33 -23.02 -6.29
CA ILE A 77 -4.59 -23.59 -6.75
C ILE A 77 -5.75 -22.68 -6.28
N VAL A 78 -6.65 -22.30 -7.19
CA VAL A 78 -7.73 -21.33 -6.95
C VAL A 78 -9.14 -21.90 -7.09
N THR A 79 -9.29 -23.16 -7.48
CA THR A 79 -10.57 -23.89 -7.40
C THR A 79 -10.37 -25.24 -6.72
N GLY A 80 -11.46 -25.81 -6.18
CA GLY A 80 -11.45 -27.10 -5.52
C GLY A 80 -12.88 -27.61 -5.31
N SER A 81 -13.02 -28.85 -4.88
CA SER A 81 -14.31 -29.49 -4.62
C SER A 81 -14.89 -29.03 -3.27
N PRO A 82 -16.02 -28.31 -3.24
CA PRO A 82 -16.53 -27.67 -2.02
C PRO A 82 -17.23 -28.62 -1.02
N ASP A 83 -17.58 -29.83 -1.46
CA ASP A 83 -18.33 -30.88 -0.74
C ASP A 83 -17.45 -32.04 -0.25
N THR A 84 -16.13 -31.98 -0.52
CA THR A 84 -15.14 -32.92 -0.01
C THR A 84 -14.09 -32.15 0.78
N PHE A 85 -13.78 -32.62 1.98
CA PHE A 85 -13.02 -31.85 2.94
C PHE A 85 -11.68 -32.51 3.25
N GLY A 86 -10.59 -31.75 3.09
CA GLY A 86 -9.28 -32.10 3.62
C GLY A 86 -9.08 -31.50 5.01
N GLY A 87 -8.70 -32.34 5.98
CA GLY A 87 -8.28 -31.96 7.34
C GLY A 87 -9.35 -31.33 8.24
N PHE A 88 -9.24 -31.57 9.55
CA PHE A 88 -10.09 -30.92 10.56
C PHE A 88 -9.46 -29.60 11.02
N THR A 89 -10.13 -28.47 10.76
CA THR A 89 -9.72 -27.16 11.27
C THR A 89 -10.71 -26.70 12.36
N GLY A 90 -10.49 -27.08 13.63
CA GLY A 90 -11.16 -26.43 14.77
C GLY A 90 -11.54 -27.34 15.96
N ALA A 91 -11.00 -26.98 17.13
CA ALA A 91 -11.41 -27.26 18.51
C ALA A 91 -12.20 -28.56 18.79
N GLY A 92 -11.48 -29.63 19.12
CA GLY A 92 -12.06 -30.83 19.74
C GLY A 92 -11.50 -32.16 19.23
N SER A 93 -10.20 -32.42 19.40
CA SER A 93 -9.74 -33.81 19.49
C SER A 93 -8.61 -33.91 20.50
N VAL A 94 -8.86 -34.74 21.49
CA VAL A 94 -7.99 -35.05 22.64
C VAL A 94 -6.94 -36.11 22.25
N LEU A 95 -6.83 -36.49 20.96
CA LEU A 95 -5.85 -37.46 20.46
C LEU A 95 -5.35 -37.09 19.05
N GLY A 96 -4.35 -36.20 18.98
CA GLY A 96 -3.18 -36.35 18.09
C GLY A 96 -3.33 -36.28 16.56
N GLY A 97 -4.16 -35.41 15.99
CA GLY A 97 -4.16 -35.17 14.53
C GLY A 97 -4.65 -33.78 14.16
N THR A 98 -3.73 -32.84 14.05
CA THR A 98 -3.97 -31.42 13.74
C THR A 98 -4.15 -31.25 12.23
N GLY A 99 -5.11 -30.41 11.81
CA GLY A 99 -5.35 -30.07 10.40
C GLY A 99 -4.27 -29.15 9.81
N ALA A 100 -3.00 -29.39 10.14
CA ALA A 100 -1.87 -28.64 9.62
C ALA A 100 -1.68 -28.92 8.14
N ILE A 101 -1.28 -27.90 7.40
CA ILE A 101 -0.84 -28.02 6.01
C ILE A 101 0.67 -27.78 6.02
N VAL A 102 1.40 -28.62 5.30
CA VAL A 102 2.86 -28.56 5.27
C VAL A 102 3.33 -28.33 3.84
N ASP A 103 4.26 -27.40 3.65
CA ASP A 103 5.00 -27.17 2.42
C ASP A 103 6.18 -28.15 2.33
N PHE A 104 6.00 -29.19 1.54
CA PHE A 104 6.98 -30.26 1.38
C PHE A 104 8.14 -29.87 0.46
N ALA A 105 8.02 -28.80 -0.33
CA ALA A 105 9.17 -28.27 -1.06
C ALA A 105 10.17 -27.63 -0.10
N ARG A 106 9.68 -26.87 0.90
CA ARG A 106 10.55 -26.30 1.95
C ARG A 106 11.21 -27.36 2.83
N LEU A 107 10.62 -28.55 2.94
CA LEU A 107 11.20 -29.71 3.63
C LEU A 107 12.08 -30.61 2.73
N GLY A 108 12.28 -30.21 1.48
CA GLY A 108 13.19 -30.88 0.53
C GLY A 108 12.62 -32.11 -0.17
N ALA A 109 11.31 -32.35 -0.11
CA ALA A 109 10.68 -33.48 -0.82
C ALA A 109 10.30 -33.15 -2.27
N ILE A 110 10.32 -31.87 -2.66
CA ILE A 110 10.21 -31.42 -4.05
C ILE A 110 11.54 -30.82 -4.45
N ARG A 111 12.17 -31.38 -5.50
CA ARG A 111 13.46 -30.92 -6.01
C ARG A 111 13.30 -29.65 -6.87
N PRO A 112 14.38 -28.89 -7.10
CA PRO A 112 14.32 -27.68 -7.93
C PRO A 112 13.83 -27.91 -9.37
N ASP A 113 14.00 -29.13 -9.91
CA ASP A 113 13.50 -29.53 -11.23
C ASP A 113 12.01 -29.91 -11.23
N GLY A 114 11.33 -29.82 -10.08
CA GLY A 114 9.93 -30.19 -9.91
C GLY A 114 9.68 -31.67 -9.62
N SER A 115 10.72 -32.51 -9.64
CA SER A 115 10.58 -33.94 -9.31
C SER A 115 10.35 -34.16 -7.82
N VAL A 116 9.56 -35.18 -7.49
CA VAL A 116 9.32 -35.60 -6.10
C VAL A 116 10.44 -36.53 -5.65
N ASP A 117 10.97 -36.30 -4.46
CA ASP A 117 11.80 -37.28 -3.74
C ASP A 117 10.89 -38.18 -2.91
N GLU A 118 10.48 -39.31 -3.49
CA GLU A 118 9.53 -40.24 -2.87
C GLU A 118 10.03 -40.81 -1.53
N ARG A 119 11.35 -41.03 -1.40
CA ARG A 119 11.93 -41.51 -0.14
C ARG A 119 11.81 -40.43 0.93
N ARG A 120 12.18 -39.19 0.60
CA ARG A 120 12.08 -38.07 1.53
C ARG A 120 10.63 -37.76 1.89
N MET A 121 9.71 -37.82 0.92
CA MET A 121 8.28 -37.66 1.15
C MET A 121 7.77 -38.70 2.15
N ALA A 122 8.11 -39.98 1.95
CA ALA A 122 7.74 -41.05 2.86
C ALA A 122 8.31 -40.86 4.28
N GLU A 123 9.57 -40.46 4.40
CA GLU A 123 10.21 -40.13 5.69
C GLU A 123 9.48 -38.99 6.42
N LEU A 124 9.08 -37.94 5.70
CA LEU A 124 8.35 -36.81 6.28
C LEU A 124 6.94 -37.20 6.71
N LEU A 125 6.23 -37.97 5.89
CA LEU A 125 4.87 -38.45 6.22
C LEU A 125 4.87 -39.44 7.39
N ALA A 126 5.97 -40.17 7.61
CA ALA A 126 6.14 -41.05 8.76
C ALA A 126 6.61 -40.31 10.04
N ASP A 127 6.98 -39.03 9.95
CA ASP A 127 7.48 -38.26 11.08
C ASP A 127 6.33 -37.80 12.00
N PRO A 128 6.22 -38.32 13.24
CA PRO A 128 5.18 -37.90 14.17
C PRO A 128 5.33 -36.44 14.64
N GLN A 129 6.46 -35.79 14.37
CA GLN A 129 6.74 -34.39 14.70
C GLN A 129 6.79 -33.49 13.46
N ILE A 130 6.21 -33.93 12.33
CA ILE A 130 6.27 -33.19 11.06
C ILE A 130 5.79 -31.73 11.20
N GLU A 131 4.79 -31.45 12.03
CA GLU A 131 4.29 -30.10 12.23
C GLU A 131 5.28 -29.20 12.97
N GLN A 132 5.94 -29.72 14.00
CA GLN A 132 6.98 -28.98 14.72
C GLN A 132 8.18 -28.73 13.80
N ARG A 133 8.57 -29.72 13.00
CA ARG A 133 9.63 -29.58 11.99
C ARG A 133 9.23 -28.55 10.93
N ALA A 134 7.98 -28.58 10.48
CA ALA A 134 7.45 -27.62 9.52
C ALA A 134 7.49 -26.20 10.10
N LEU A 135 7.07 -26.02 11.35
CA LEU A 135 7.13 -24.71 12.02
C LEU A 135 8.58 -24.17 12.10
N LEU A 136 9.54 -25.00 12.51
CA LEU A 136 10.95 -24.61 12.62
C LEU A 136 11.61 -24.32 11.27
N SER A 137 11.06 -24.88 10.18
CA SER A 137 11.58 -24.71 8.82
C SER A 137 10.76 -23.70 8.00
N ASP A 138 9.89 -22.92 8.64
CA ASP A 138 8.92 -22.01 8.01
C ASP A 138 8.05 -22.70 6.93
N ALA A 139 7.82 -24.01 7.07
CA ALA A 139 7.06 -24.83 6.12
C ALA A 139 5.60 -25.06 6.53
N LEU A 140 5.11 -24.40 7.59
CA LEU A 140 3.71 -24.52 8.01
C LEU A 140 2.83 -23.55 7.21
N VAL A 141 1.89 -24.09 6.43
CA VAL A 141 0.94 -23.29 5.66
C VAL A 141 -0.34 -23.09 6.47
N ARG A 142 -0.74 -21.84 6.67
CA ARG A 142 -2.00 -21.51 7.35
C ARG A 142 -3.16 -21.56 6.36
N PRO A 143 -4.21 -22.36 6.61
CA PRO A 143 -5.45 -22.28 5.85
C PRO A 143 -5.95 -20.83 5.79
N SER A 144 -6.18 -20.30 4.60
CA SER A 144 -7.10 -19.18 4.44
C SER A 144 -8.45 -19.65 5.00
N ARG A 145 -8.93 -19.05 6.09
CA ARG A 145 -10.24 -19.39 6.68
C ARG A 145 -11.28 -19.24 5.57
N LEU A 146 -12.07 -20.28 5.32
CA LEU A 146 -13.14 -20.27 4.32
C LEU A 146 -14.08 -19.12 4.59
N GLN A 147 -13.94 -18.07 3.81
CA GLN A 147 -15.06 -17.20 3.53
C GLN A 147 -15.90 -17.98 2.52
N SER A 148 -17.01 -18.54 2.99
CA SER A 148 -18.14 -18.89 2.12
C SER A 148 -18.38 -17.75 1.13
N PRO A 149 -18.84 -18.00 -0.10
CA PRO A 149 -19.30 -16.95 -0.99
C PRO A 149 -20.67 -16.45 -0.50
N THR A 150 -20.76 -16.00 0.75
CA THR A 150 -21.55 -14.81 1.00
C THR A 150 -20.83 -13.74 0.22
N ALA A 151 -21.49 -13.13 -0.78
CA ALA A 151 -20.97 -11.95 -1.47
C ALA A 151 -20.24 -11.12 -0.42
N SER A 152 -18.90 -11.08 -0.48
CA SER A 152 -18.15 -10.17 0.38
C SER A 152 -18.82 -8.84 0.11
N GLU A 153 -19.28 -8.16 1.17
CA GLU A 153 -19.62 -6.77 0.97
C GLU A 153 -18.47 -6.17 0.19
N PRO A 154 -18.75 -5.53 -0.96
CA PRO A 154 -17.69 -5.07 -1.83
C PRO A 154 -16.75 -4.26 -0.97
N ARG A 155 -15.46 -4.66 -0.94
CA ARG A 155 -14.44 -3.92 -0.21
C ARG A 155 -14.63 -2.45 -0.58
N SER A 156 -14.58 -1.58 0.42
CA SER A 156 -14.70 -0.14 0.21
C SER A 156 -13.33 0.46 0.51
N PRO A 157 -12.39 0.44 -0.45
CA PRO A 157 -11.05 0.91 -0.17
C PRO A 157 -11.01 2.35 0.33
N GLU A 158 -9.98 2.63 1.12
CA GLU A 158 -9.76 3.94 1.72
C GLU A 158 -8.75 4.76 0.92
N LEU A 159 -9.00 6.07 0.82
CA LEU A 159 -8.11 7.06 0.25
C LEU A 159 -7.63 8.00 1.37
N ILE A 160 -6.32 8.07 1.58
CA ILE A 160 -5.71 8.77 2.71
C ILE A 160 -4.82 9.91 2.20
N ALA A 161 -5.08 11.12 2.68
CA ALA A 161 -4.20 12.27 2.51
C ALA A 161 -3.54 12.60 3.85
N VAL A 162 -2.20 12.59 3.91
CA VAL A 162 -1.41 12.85 5.11
C VAL A 162 -0.75 14.23 5.00
N ALA A 163 -0.98 15.08 5.98
CA ALA A 163 -0.30 16.37 6.12
C ALA A 163 0.73 16.32 7.26
N GLY A 164 1.98 16.65 6.94
CA GLY A 164 3.02 16.91 7.92
C GLY A 164 2.85 18.23 8.65
N SER A 165 3.62 18.39 9.71
CA SER A 165 3.84 19.63 10.45
C SER A 165 4.72 20.61 9.68
N GLN A 166 4.55 21.89 9.99
CA GLN A 166 5.33 22.98 9.42
C GLN A 166 6.02 23.78 10.54
N TYR A 167 7.33 23.93 10.44
CA TYR A 167 8.13 24.73 11.38
C TYR A 167 8.07 26.23 11.05
N ASP A 168 7.94 26.59 9.77
CA ASP A 168 7.79 27.98 9.32
C ASP A 168 6.53 28.61 9.93
N ASN A 169 6.70 29.69 10.68
CA ASN A 169 5.63 30.40 11.37
C ASN A 169 4.99 31.53 10.56
N SER A 170 5.43 31.73 9.31
CA SER A 170 4.76 32.65 8.40
C SER A 170 3.33 32.19 8.13
N ALA A 171 2.39 33.14 8.22
CA ALA A 171 0.97 32.87 8.04
C ALA A 171 0.64 32.17 6.70
N SER A 172 1.45 32.42 5.67
CA SER A 172 1.28 31.87 4.32
C SER A 172 1.73 30.42 4.21
N ASN A 173 2.87 30.06 4.81
CA ASN A 173 3.44 28.71 4.65
C ASN A 173 2.95 27.75 5.72
N LYS A 174 2.56 28.25 6.90
CA LYS A 174 2.20 27.41 8.05
C LYS A 174 1.22 26.31 7.69
N MET A 175 0.17 26.65 6.94
CA MET A 175 -0.92 25.72 6.60
C MET A 175 -0.76 25.00 5.25
N MET A 176 0.39 25.11 4.58
CA MET A 176 0.50 24.65 3.18
C MET A 176 0.32 23.14 3.02
N PHE A 177 0.87 22.32 3.93
CA PHE A 177 0.73 20.87 3.87
C PHE A 177 -0.73 20.42 4.11
N ILE A 178 -1.38 21.00 5.12
CA ILE A 178 -2.82 20.77 5.36
C ILE A 178 -3.64 21.22 4.16
N GLY A 179 -3.33 22.39 3.58
CA GLY A 179 -3.99 22.90 2.39
C GLY A 179 -3.93 21.92 1.21
N GLN A 180 -2.74 21.35 0.95
CA GLN A 180 -2.55 20.37 -0.12
C GLN A 180 -3.23 19.03 0.18
N ALA A 181 -3.17 18.54 1.42
CA ALA A 181 -3.89 17.33 1.82
C ALA A 181 -5.41 17.49 1.69
N VAL A 182 -5.96 18.66 2.03
CA VAL A 182 -7.38 18.97 1.83
C VAL A 182 -7.74 19.08 0.35
N ARG A 183 -6.86 19.66 -0.48
CA ARG A 183 -7.03 19.67 -1.94
C ARG A 183 -7.13 18.24 -2.49
N GLU A 184 -6.29 17.34 -1.99
CA GLU A 184 -6.28 15.92 -2.36
C GLU A 184 -7.61 15.23 -2.02
N LEU A 185 -8.26 15.55 -0.89
CA LEU A 185 -9.61 15.05 -0.60
C LEU A 185 -10.62 15.46 -1.68
N GLY A 186 -10.48 16.66 -2.24
CA GLY A 186 -11.28 17.12 -3.37
C GLY A 186 -11.01 16.33 -4.66
N GLU A 187 -9.76 15.94 -4.92
CA GLU A 187 -9.43 15.04 -6.03
C GLU A 187 -9.97 13.63 -5.82
N PHE A 188 -9.89 13.11 -4.59
CA PHE A 188 -10.48 11.82 -4.22
C PHE A 188 -11.99 11.83 -4.41
N GLN A 189 -12.67 12.91 -3.99
CA GLN A 189 -14.12 13.04 -4.18
C GLN A 189 -14.49 13.09 -5.67
N ARG A 190 -13.70 13.78 -6.52
CA ARG A 190 -13.94 13.83 -7.97
C ARG A 190 -13.71 12.50 -8.67
N SER A 191 -12.60 11.85 -8.36
CA SER A 191 -12.16 10.64 -9.06
C SER A 191 -12.80 9.35 -8.54
N LYS A 192 -13.07 9.28 -7.23
CA LYS A 192 -13.57 8.10 -6.52
C LYS A 192 -14.60 8.51 -5.45
N PRO A 193 -15.75 9.12 -5.86
CA PRO A 193 -16.72 9.73 -4.93
C PRO A 193 -17.27 8.75 -3.89
N GLY A 194 -17.46 7.48 -4.26
CA GLY A 194 -18.03 6.43 -3.40
C GLY A 194 -17.05 5.80 -2.39
N LEU A 195 -15.76 6.14 -2.45
CA LEU A 195 -14.77 5.59 -1.52
C LEU A 195 -14.63 6.44 -0.26
N SER A 196 -14.29 5.77 0.84
CA SER A 196 -13.95 6.41 2.09
C SER A 196 -12.70 7.27 1.94
N ARG A 197 -12.71 8.44 2.58
CA ARG A 197 -11.60 9.40 2.56
C ARG A 197 -11.16 9.70 3.99
N THR A 198 -9.86 9.85 4.20
CA THR A 198 -9.31 10.26 5.50
C THR A 198 -8.26 11.36 5.32
N LEU A 199 -8.36 12.37 6.17
CA LEU A 199 -7.33 13.37 6.39
C LEU A 199 -6.56 13.03 7.67
N ALA A 200 -5.30 12.61 7.54
CA ALA A 200 -4.41 12.40 8.67
C ALA A 200 -3.46 13.59 8.81
N VAL A 201 -3.35 14.16 10.00
CA VAL A 201 -2.56 15.39 10.24
C VAL A 201 -1.63 15.20 11.41
N PHE A 202 -0.33 15.38 11.16
CA PHE A 202 0.65 15.55 12.23
C PHE A 202 0.40 16.86 12.96
N THR A 203 0.05 16.76 14.23
CA THR A 203 -0.38 17.88 15.07
C THR A 203 0.73 18.77 15.62
N PRO A 204 1.98 18.30 15.86
CA PRO A 204 3.02 19.17 16.39
C PRO A 204 3.21 20.44 15.55
N GLY A 205 3.34 21.58 16.22
CA GLY A 205 3.53 22.87 15.55
C GLY A 205 2.25 23.55 15.02
N TYR A 206 1.08 22.90 15.09
CA TYR A 206 -0.21 23.52 14.77
C TYR A 206 -0.97 23.93 16.04
N SER A 207 -1.70 25.05 15.94
CA SER A 207 -2.64 25.46 17.00
C SER A 207 -3.98 24.74 16.88
N GLU A 208 -4.77 24.70 17.97
CA GLU A 208 -6.13 24.18 17.95
C GLU A 208 -7.01 24.85 16.87
N ALA A 209 -6.86 26.16 16.65
CA ALA A 209 -7.61 26.85 15.60
C ALA A 209 -7.28 26.35 14.19
N MET A 210 -6.02 25.97 13.95
CA MET A 210 -5.56 25.40 12.68
C MET A 210 -6.09 23.97 12.50
N LEU A 211 -5.98 23.13 13.53
CA LEU A 211 -6.48 21.75 13.50
C LEU A 211 -8.01 21.71 13.34
N ASN A 212 -8.74 22.61 14.00
CA ASN A 212 -10.19 22.74 13.82
C ASN A 212 -10.57 23.21 12.41
N ALA A 213 -9.75 24.06 11.78
CA ALA A 213 -9.97 24.43 10.39
C ALA A 213 -9.78 23.23 9.44
N ALA A 214 -8.75 22.42 9.67
CA ALA A 214 -8.50 21.19 8.93
C ALA A 214 -9.64 20.16 9.09
N ARG A 215 -10.10 19.94 10.33
CA ARG A 215 -11.22 19.05 10.66
C ARG A 215 -12.51 19.49 9.98
N ALA A 216 -12.81 20.79 9.97
CA ALA A 216 -13.99 21.32 9.28
C ALA A 216 -13.93 21.09 7.76
N SER A 217 -12.76 21.20 7.14
CA SER A 217 -12.58 20.90 5.72
C SER A 217 -12.71 19.40 5.42
N ALA A 218 -12.12 18.54 6.25
CA ALA A 218 -12.31 17.08 6.15
C ALA A 218 -13.79 16.71 6.21
N GLN A 219 -14.53 17.26 7.18
CA GLN A 219 -15.98 17.08 7.29
C GLN A 219 -16.72 17.54 6.04
N GLY A 220 -16.31 18.67 5.44
CA GLY A 220 -16.88 19.18 4.18
C GLY A 220 -16.73 18.23 3.00
N TYR A 221 -15.69 17.39 3.00
CA TYR A 221 -15.46 16.34 2.00
C TYR A 221 -16.00 14.96 2.41
N GLY A 222 -16.69 14.88 3.55
CA GLY A 222 -17.13 13.61 4.14
C GLY A 222 -15.96 12.69 4.46
N ALA A 223 -14.81 13.26 4.84
CA ALA A 223 -13.60 12.53 5.20
C ALA A 223 -13.44 12.44 6.73
N ASP A 224 -12.91 11.33 7.20
CA ASP A 224 -12.50 11.18 8.60
C ASP A 224 -11.27 12.05 8.89
N PHE A 225 -11.09 12.43 10.16
CA PHE A 225 -9.95 13.21 10.62
C PHE A 225 -9.15 12.43 11.65
N VAL A 226 -7.87 12.18 11.37
CA VAL A 226 -6.95 11.49 12.27
C VAL A 226 -5.86 12.45 12.71
N ALA A 227 -5.80 12.72 14.01
CA ALA A 227 -4.71 13.50 14.60
C ALA A 227 -3.54 12.56 14.91
N LEU A 228 -2.33 12.94 14.49
CA LEU A 228 -1.11 12.16 14.68
C LEU A 228 -0.12 12.97 15.52
N ALA A 229 0.38 12.39 16.61
CA ALA A 229 1.42 13.01 17.44
C ALA A 229 2.83 12.64 16.95
N ASP A 230 3.00 11.45 16.37
CA ASP A 230 4.28 10.95 15.87
C ASP A 230 4.12 9.92 14.73
N VAL A 231 5.24 9.44 14.16
CA VAL A 231 5.22 8.52 13.01
C VAL A 231 4.70 7.12 13.38
N ARG A 232 4.78 6.72 14.66
CA ARG A 232 4.26 5.42 15.10
C ARG A 232 2.75 5.42 14.98
N GLU A 233 2.08 6.50 15.39
CA GLU A 233 0.64 6.64 15.22
C GLU A 233 0.22 6.60 13.74
N LEU A 234 1.03 7.15 12.83
CA LEU A 234 0.78 7.00 11.39
C LEU A 234 0.87 5.52 10.98
N ILE A 235 1.95 4.83 11.34
CA ILE A 235 2.15 3.43 11.00
C ILE A 235 1.05 2.55 11.60
N ASP A 236 0.66 2.79 12.85
CA ASP A 236 -0.40 2.07 13.54
C ASP A 236 -1.74 2.29 12.84
N TYR A 237 -2.05 3.54 12.44
CA TYR A 237 -3.25 3.84 11.66
C TYR A 237 -3.23 3.17 10.28
N LEU A 238 -2.10 3.21 9.56
CA LEU A 238 -1.97 2.53 8.27
C LEU A 238 -2.18 1.02 8.43
N ASN A 239 -1.63 0.40 9.47
CA ASN A 239 -1.71 -1.05 9.69
C ASN A 239 -3.08 -1.52 10.19
N GLY A 240 -3.75 -0.73 11.03
CA GLY A 240 -4.92 -1.20 11.78
C GLY A 240 -6.04 -0.19 11.98
N GLY A 241 -6.02 0.95 11.27
CA GLY A 241 -7.02 2.01 11.36
C GLY A 241 -8.44 1.54 11.06
N LYS A 242 -8.94 1.74 9.83
CA LYS A 242 -10.16 1.04 9.42
C LYS A 242 -9.84 -0.46 9.32
N ASP A 243 -10.84 -1.33 9.51
CA ASP A 243 -10.68 -2.77 9.29
C ASP A 243 -10.07 -2.99 7.89
N ARG A 244 -8.78 -3.33 7.82
CA ARG A 244 -8.01 -3.35 6.56
C ARG A 244 -8.44 -4.47 5.63
N GLU A 245 -9.16 -5.47 6.15
CA GLU A 245 -9.77 -6.50 5.31
C GLU A 245 -10.96 -5.95 4.51
N GLN A 246 -11.71 -5.01 5.11
CA GLN A 246 -12.89 -4.36 4.50
C GLN A 246 -12.54 -3.04 3.77
N PHE A 247 -11.60 -2.27 4.34
CA PHE A 247 -11.15 -0.95 3.90
C PHE A 247 -9.64 -0.94 3.64
N PRO A 248 -9.14 -1.73 2.67
CA PRO A 248 -7.73 -1.68 2.29
C PRO A 248 -7.40 -0.29 1.74
N ILE A 249 -6.16 0.16 1.92
CA ILE A 249 -5.70 1.45 1.41
C ILE A 249 -5.53 1.35 -0.10
N GLU A 250 -6.22 2.20 -0.85
CA GLU A 250 -6.14 2.26 -2.31
C GLU A 250 -5.29 3.43 -2.81
N HIS A 251 -5.21 4.52 -2.04
CA HIS A 251 -4.35 5.65 -2.35
C HIS A 251 -3.86 6.31 -1.07
N LEU A 252 -2.54 6.43 -0.92
CA LEU A 252 -1.89 7.19 0.15
C LEU A 252 -1.10 8.37 -0.43
N SER A 253 -1.48 9.61 -0.11
CA SER A 253 -0.78 10.82 -0.54
C SER A 253 -0.10 11.49 0.66
N LEU A 254 1.21 11.75 0.56
CA LEU A 254 2.02 12.31 1.65
C LEU A 254 2.48 13.74 1.31
N PHE A 255 2.08 14.72 2.12
CA PHE A 255 2.45 16.13 1.97
C PHE A 255 3.28 16.59 3.15
N SER A 256 4.58 16.80 2.95
CA SER A 256 5.50 17.24 4.01
C SER A 256 6.80 17.79 3.43
N HIS A 257 7.70 18.21 4.32
CA HIS A 257 9.11 18.32 3.99
C HIS A 257 9.71 16.93 3.69
N GLY A 258 10.88 16.93 3.06
CA GLY A 258 11.61 15.71 2.76
C GLY A 258 13.09 15.96 2.60
N VAL A 259 13.86 14.93 2.88
CA VAL A 259 15.29 14.84 2.57
C VAL A 259 15.52 13.47 1.93
N PRO A 260 16.64 13.23 1.23
CA PRO A 260 16.94 11.91 0.70
C PRO A 260 16.77 10.83 1.78
N ARG A 261 16.12 9.71 1.41
CA ARG A 261 15.80 8.57 2.30
C ARG A 261 14.76 8.82 3.41
N GLN A 262 14.09 9.97 3.43
CA GLN A 262 13.17 10.32 4.53
C GLN A 262 12.02 11.23 4.09
N VAL A 263 10.79 10.86 4.46
CA VAL A 263 9.63 11.76 4.49
C VAL A 263 9.60 12.39 5.89
N ALA A 264 9.91 13.69 5.97
CA ALA A 264 10.08 14.41 7.23
C ALA A 264 8.80 15.18 7.58
N PHE A 265 7.88 14.54 8.32
CA PHE A 265 6.63 15.16 8.75
C PHE A 265 6.83 16.23 9.83
N GLY A 266 7.98 16.28 10.51
CA GLY A 266 8.26 17.26 11.57
C GLY A 266 9.59 17.97 11.41
N TYR A 267 10.04 18.19 10.18
CA TYR A 267 11.34 18.81 9.87
C TYR A 267 11.58 20.10 10.68
N GLU A 268 12.76 20.23 11.27
CA GLU A 268 13.20 21.34 12.15
C GLU A 268 12.38 21.57 13.44
N LEU A 269 11.46 20.67 13.82
CA LEU A 269 10.79 20.73 15.12
C LEU A 269 11.61 20.06 16.23
N ALA A 270 11.36 20.44 17.49
CA ALA A 270 12.07 19.97 18.68
C ALA A 270 11.98 18.45 18.98
N ARG A 271 11.37 17.65 18.09
CA ARG A 271 11.29 16.17 18.12
C ARG A 271 11.21 15.57 16.71
N ALA A 272 11.90 16.16 15.73
CA ALA A 272 11.83 15.76 14.32
C ALA A 272 12.12 14.27 14.06
N GLU A 273 12.97 13.65 14.87
CA GLU A 273 13.35 12.23 14.78
C GLU A 273 12.14 11.30 14.91
N GLY A 274 11.17 11.61 15.79
CA GLY A 274 9.95 10.84 15.95
C GLY A 274 8.88 11.11 14.89
N LEU A 275 9.12 12.08 14.01
CA LEU A 275 8.14 12.60 13.04
C LEU A 275 8.52 12.27 11.61
N SER A 276 9.16 11.12 11.39
CA SER A 276 9.79 10.81 10.10
C SER A 276 9.58 9.37 9.70
N LEU A 277 9.11 9.17 8.46
CA LEU A 277 9.09 7.87 7.79
C LEU A 277 10.37 7.76 6.97
N ASP A 278 11.18 6.74 7.23
CA ASP A 278 12.53 6.62 6.66
C ASP A 278 12.92 5.17 6.38
N VAL A 279 14.13 4.99 5.87
CA VAL A 279 14.70 3.68 5.52
C VAL A 279 14.91 2.74 6.70
N LEU A 280 14.78 3.21 7.94
CA LEU A 280 14.91 2.38 9.15
C LEU A 280 13.55 1.88 9.65
N ASN A 281 12.46 2.58 9.35
CA ASN A 281 11.14 2.26 9.90
C ASN A 281 10.05 1.93 8.87
N TYR A 282 10.29 2.13 7.56
CA TYR A 282 9.30 1.86 6.51
C TYR A 282 8.75 0.42 6.50
N SER A 283 9.57 -0.56 6.85
CA SER A 283 9.23 -1.99 6.85
C SER A 283 8.19 -2.35 7.93
N ARG A 284 7.91 -1.43 8.86
CA ARG A 284 6.86 -1.60 9.88
C ARG A 284 5.46 -1.41 9.34
N ILE A 285 5.31 -0.84 8.14
CA ILE A 285 4.02 -0.73 7.46
C ILE A 285 3.67 -2.09 6.85
N SER A 286 2.51 -2.64 7.17
CA SER A 286 2.04 -3.93 6.68
C SER A 286 1.65 -3.85 5.20
N PRO A 287 2.22 -4.68 4.31
CA PRO A 287 1.78 -4.76 2.91
C PRO A 287 0.31 -5.20 2.78
N GLN A 288 -0.21 -5.96 3.75
CA GLN A 288 -1.59 -6.43 3.78
C GLN A 288 -2.61 -5.31 4.01
N ALA A 289 -2.17 -4.15 4.51
CA ALA A 289 -3.03 -2.99 4.69
C ALA A 289 -3.45 -2.33 3.36
N PHE A 290 -2.78 -2.67 2.25
CA PHE A 290 -2.99 -2.04 0.95
C PHE A 290 -3.77 -2.94 -0.01
N SER A 291 -4.55 -2.29 -0.88
CA SER A 291 -5.13 -2.92 -2.07
C SER A 291 -4.03 -3.34 -3.04
N ARG A 292 -4.27 -4.38 -3.85
CA ARG A 292 -3.31 -4.84 -4.86
C ARG A 292 -3.05 -3.81 -5.95
N THR A 293 -4.00 -2.89 -6.17
CA THR A 293 -3.90 -1.80 -7.14
C THR A 293 -3.49 -0.48 -6.49
N ALA A 294 -3.15 -0.50 -5.20
CA ALA A 294 -2.90 0.72 -4.46
C ALA A 294 -1.71 1.50 -5.02
N ARG A 295 -1.71 2.79 -4.72
CA ARG A 295 -0.61 3.69 -5.03
C ARG A 295 -0.26 4.57 -3.84
N LEU A 296 1.03 4.80 -3.65
CA LEU A 296 1.54 5.82 -2.72
C LEU A 296 2.16 6.97 -3.51
N ASP A 297 1.74 8.20 -3.25
CA ASP A 297 2.28 9.41 -3.85
C ASP A 297 2.98 10.25 -2.77
N SER A 298 4.30 10.38 -2.84
CA SER A 298 5.07 11.27 -1.96
C SER A 298 5.32 12.60 -2.64
N TYR A 299 4.76 13.66 -2.06
CA TYR A 299 5.04 15.05 -2.41
C TYR A 299 6.13 15.66 -1.50
N ALA A 300 6.82 14.84 -0.70
CA ALA A 300 7.98 15.27 0.06
C ALA A 300 9.22 15.38 -0.84
N CYS A 301 10.07 16.35 -0.54
CA CYS A 301 11.28 16.61 -1.32
C CYS A 301 12.16 15.36 -1.38
N ARG A 302 12.60 14.97 -2.59
CA ARG A 302 13.65 13.97 -2.81
C ARG A 302 13.38 12.59 -2.20
N THR A 303 12.12 12.20 -1.97
CA THR A 303 11.80 10.83 -1.51
C THR A 303 12.28 9.76 -2.50
N GLY A 304 12.33 10.10 -3.79
CA GLY A 304 12.87 9.25 -4.86
C GLY A 304 14.40 9.24 -4.96
N MET A 305 15.10 9.89 -4.04
CA MET A 305 16.57 9.94 -4.02
C MET A 305 17.13 9.05 -2.92
N GLY A 306 18.06 8.17 -3.29
CA GLY A 306 18.75 7.28 -2.36
C GLY A 306 20.15 7.75 -1.98
N ASN A 307 20.62 8.92 -2.44
CA ASN A 307 21.87 9.48 -1.94
C ASN A 307 21.78 9.73 -0.43
N ARG A 308 22.93 9.70 0.25
CA ARG A 308 22.97 10.05 1.68
C ARG A 308 22.80 11.57 1.86
N PRO A 309 22.11 12.00 2.92
CA PRO A 309 21.77 13.42 3.14
C PRO A 309 22.94 14.28 3.61
N ASP A 310 24.08 13.68 3.97
CA ASP A 310 25.31 14.33 4.46
C ASP A 310 26.14 15.01 3.35
N LEU A 311 25.80 14.78 2.08
CA LEU A 311 26.43 15.44 0.94
C LEU A 311 25.60 16.68 0.53
N PRO A 312 26.24 17.80 0.12
CA PRO A 312 25.55 18.99 -0.36
C PRO A 312 24.86 18.70 -1.70
N ILE A 313 23.63 18.19 -1.62
CA ILE A 313 22.76 17.87 -2.76
C ILE A 313 21.94 19.10 -3.16
N GLU A 314 21.83 20.11 -2.28
CA GLU A 314 20.73 21.07 -2.37
C GLU A 314 20.81 22.03 -3.56
N GLU A 315 22.02 22.33 -3.99
CA GLU A 315 22.34 23.27 -5.08
C GLU A 315 23.28 22.65 -6.12
N ALA A 316 23.55 21.35 -6.03
CA ALA A 316 24.49 20.65 -6.89
C ALA A 316 23.82 19.99 -8.10
N VAL A 317 24.64 19.67 -9.11
CA VAL A 317 24.27 18.75 -10.18
C VAL A 317 24.35 17.33 -9.63
N GLN A 318 23.25 16.57 -9.69
CA GLN A 318 23.20 15.18 -9.28
C GLN A 318 22.91 14.29 -10.49
N LEU A 319 23.94 13.63 -11.02
CA LEU A 319 23.78 12.72 -12.17
C LEU A 319 23.41 11.29 -11.74
N PHE A 320 23.59 10.96 -10.46
CA PHE A 320 23.39 9.61 -9.93
C PHE A 320 22.50 9.65 -8.67
N PRO A 321 21.17 9.79 -8.84
CA PRO A 321 20.23 9.95 -7.74
C PRO A 321 20.06 8.71 -6.84
N GLN A 322 20.73 7.59 -7.16
CA GLN A 322 20.66 6.34 -6.40
C GLN A 322 19.20 5.92 -6.15
N THR A 323 18.38 5.93 -7.21
CA THR A 323 16.93 5.69 -7.11
C THR A 323 16.62 4.31 -6.55
N SER A 324 17.49 3.31 -6.75
CA SER A 324 17.35 1.96 -6.20
C SER A 324 17.44 1.93 -4.68
N GLU A 325 18.18 2.85 -4.07
CA GLU A 325 18.38 2.97 -2.63
C GLU A 325 17.44 4.02 -2.00
N SER A 326 16.51 4.58 -2.79
CA SER A 326 15.60 5.60 -2.31
C SER A 326 14.52 5.00 -1.41
N LEU A 327 14.00 5.82 -0.49
CA LEU A 327 12.84 5.43 0.32
C LEU A 327 11.64 5.06 -0.55
N ALA A 328 11.44 5.75 -1.69
CA ALA A 328 10.38 5.43 -2.63
C ALA A 328 10.50 4.00 -3.21
N GLN A 329 11.70 3.58 -3.61
CA GLN A 329 11.93 2.22 -4.11
C GLN A 329 11.74 1.18 -3.01
N LEU A 330 12.30 1.43 -1.82
CA LEU A 330 12.18 0.53 -0.67
C LEU A 330 10.71 0.34 -0.25
N LEU A 331 9.91 1.41 -0.27
CA LEU A 331 8.46 1.33 -0.05
C LEU A 331 7.76 0.53 -1.15
N ALA A 332 8.11 0.74 -2.43
CA ALA A 332 7.50 -0.01 -3.53
C ALA A 332 7.76 -1.51 -3.42
N ASP A 333 9.01 -1.88 -3.13
CA ASP A 333 9.43 -3.28 -3.00
C ASP A 333 8.78 -3.96 -1.79
N HIS A 334 8.75 -3.29 -0.64
CA HIS A 334 8.18 -3.84 0.60
C HIS A 334 6.65 -3.94 0.54
N LEU A 335 5.98 -2.86 0.15
CA LEU A 335 4.51 -2.82 0.11
C LEU A 335 3.94 -3.56 -1.10
N ARG A 336 4.75 -3.87 -2.11
CA ARG A 336 4.33 -4.48 -3.38
C ARG A 336 3.27 -3.65 -4.12
N ILE A 337 3.41 -2.33 -4.02
CA ILE A 337 2.53 -1.35 -4.69
C ILE A 337 3.37 -0.35 -5.47
N ARG A 338 2.70 0.40 -6.33
CA ARG A 338 3.33 1.51 -7.05
C ARG A 338 3.59 2.68 -6.10
N VAL A 339 4.80 3.24 -6.16
CA VAL A 339 5.14 4.49 -5.47
C VAL A 339 5.49 5.55 -6.51
N ARG A 340 4.93 6.75 -6.40
CA ARG A 340 5.40 7.92 -7.16
C ARG A 340 6.01 8.92 -6.21
N ALA A 341 7.19 9.40 -6.54
CA ALA A 341 7.90 10.39 -5.72
C ALA A 341 8.71 11.36 -6.58
N PHE A 342 8.98 12.54 -6.05
CA PHE A 342 9.95 13.45 -6.66
C PHE A 342 11.36 13.02 -6.30
N ILE A 343 12.25 13.02 -7.30
CA ILE A 343 13.70 12.94 -7.10
C ILE A 343 14.25 14.34 -6.74
N ARG A 344 13.58 15.39 -7.23
CA ARG A 344 13.87 16.79 -6.93
C ARG A 344 13.17 17.29 -5.67
N ARG A 345 13.47 18.53 -5.28
CA ARG A 345 12.68 19.28 -4.30
C ARG A 345 11.23 19.39 -4.78
N SER A 346 10.33 19.42 -3.82
CA SER A 346 8.94 19.77 -4.03
C SER A 346 8.79 21.29 -3.97
N ASP A 347 7.91 21.84 -4.80
CA ASP A 347 7.57 23.25 -4.79
C ASP A 347 6.13 23.46 -4.34
N TYR A 348 6.00 24.03 -3.14
CA TYR A 348 4.73 24.36 -2.50
C TYR A 348 4.36 25.85 -2.64
N ARG A 349 5.20 26.68 -3.29
CA ARG A 349 5.06 28.16 -3.26
C ARG A 349 3.73 28.66 -3.82
N ASN A 350 3.10 27.90 -4.70
CA ASN A 350 1.85 28.26 -5.36
C ASN A 350 0.61 27.66 -4.67
N THR A 351 0.75 27.05 -3.48
CA THR A 351 -0.38 26.43 -2.75
C THR A 351 -1.61 27.34 -2.64
N TRP A 352 -1.40 28.65 -2.44
CA TRP A 352 -2.47 29.65 -2.32
C TRP A 352 -2.61 30.54 -3.58
N GLY A 353 -2.26 29.97 -4.73
CA GLY A 353 -2.23 30.58 -6.04
C GLY A 353 -0.82 31.03 -6.44
N SER A 354 -0.60 31.18 -7.74
CA SER A 354 0.68 31.57 -8.30
C SER A 354 0.93 33.08 -8.27
N PHE A 355 2.16 33.49 -8.55
CA PHE A 355 2.48 34.92 -8.72
C PHE A 355 1.65 35.55 -9.86
N GLU A 356 1.50 34.84 -10.98
CA GLU A 356 0.74 35.30 -12.13
C GLU A 356 -0.75 35.43 -11.80
N GLU A 357 -1.33 34.45 -11.12
CA GLU A 357 -2.74 34.51 -10.68
C GLU A 357 -2.98 35.68 -9.72
N ARG A 358 -2.06 35.95 -8.79
CA ARG A 358 -2.14 37.13 -7.92
C ARG A 358 -2.11 38.44 -8.71
N ARG A 359 -1.36 38.51 -9.82
CA ARG A 359 -1.37 39.68 -10.71
C ARG A 359 -2.66 39.77 -11.51
N MET A 360 -3.12 38.65 -12.08
CA MET A 360 -4.38 38.56 -12.82
C MET A 360 -5.58 38.94 -11.95
N GLY A 361 -5.59 38.53 -10.68
CA GLY A 361 -6.64 38.88 -9.72
C GLY A 361 -6.80 40.39 -9.52
N LYS A 362 -5.71 41.16 -9.60
CA LYS A 362 -5.75 42.64 -9.55
C LYS A 362 -6.35 43.26 -10.81
N LEU A 363 -6.39 42.53 -11.91
CA LEU A 363 -6.97 42.96 -13.18
C LEU A 363 -8.47 42.61 -13.29
N CYS A 364 -9.05 41.89 -12.33
CA CYS A 364 -10.47 41.54 -12.34
C CYS A 364 -11.43 42.75 -12.25
N SER A 365 -10.93 43.94 -11.93
CA SER A 365 -11.66 45.20 -11.97
C SER A 365 -11.37 46.03 -13.23
N ALA A 366 -10.53 45.55 -14.14
CA ALA A 366 -10.19 46.24 -15.39
C ALA A 366 -11.11 45.80 -16.53
N THR A 367 -11.49 46.73 -17.42
CA THR A 367 -12.40 46.51 -18.55
C THR A 367 -11.66 46.26 -19.87
N ALA A 368 -10.47 45.66 -19.84
CA ALA A 368 -9.62 45.45 -21.02
C ALA A 368 -9.80 44.05 -21.63
N ASP A 369 -9.52 43.91 -22.93
CA ASP A 369 -9.67 42.65 -23.70
C ASP A 369 -8.81 41.48 -23.20
N ASN A 370 -7.79 41.76 -22.37
CA ASN A 370 -6.93 40.77 -21.72
C ASN A 370 -7.34 40.45 -20.26
N ALA A 371 -8.53 40.88 -19.83
CA ALA A 371 -9.04 40.58 -18.49
C ALA A 371 -9.39 39.09 -18.37
N PRO A 372 -9.11 38.45 -17.22
CA PRO A 372 -9.53 37.07 -16.98
C PRO A 372 -11.05 36.92 -17.09
N SER A 373 -11.53 35.71 -17.37
CA SER A 373 -12.97 35.47 -17.48
C SER A 373 -13.72 35.89 -16.21
N ALA A 374 -14.95 36.40 -16.37
CA ALA A 374 -15.77 36.83 -15.24
C ALA A 374 -15.97 35.70 -14.21
N GLU A 375 -16.05 34.45 -14.66
CA GLU A 375 -16.13 33.28 -13.80
C GLU A 375 -14.85 33.07 -12.98
N TRP A 376 -13.69 33.11 -13.64
CA TRP A 376 -12.39 32.99 -12.96
C TRP A 376 -12.23 34.11 -11.93
N CYS A 377 -12.56 35.35 -12.29
CA CYS A 377 -12.49 36.49 -11.39
C CYS A 377 -13.39 36.35 -10.16
N ARG A 378 -14.65 35.91 -10.34
CA ARG A 378 -15.55 35.62 -9.22
C ARG A 378 -14.97 34.57 -8.28
N ARG A 379 -14.44 33.47 -8.84
CA ARG A 379 -13.82 32.39 -8.05
C ARG A 379 -12.58 32.88 -7.30
N TRP A 380 -11.69 33.61 -7.98
CA TRP A 380 -10.48 34.16 -7.37
C TRP A 380 -10.81 35.12 -6.23
N GLN A 381 -11.74 36.06 -6.45
CA GLN A 381 -12.17 37.02 -5.42
C GLN A 381 -12.82 36.35 -4.21
N LEU A 382 -13.62 35.30 -4.41
CA LEU A 382 -14.20 34.52 -3.32
C LEU A 382 -13.10 33.88 -2.46
N LEU A 383 -12.16 33.21 -3.11
CA LEU A 383 -11.02 32.54 -2.48
C LEU A 383 -10.09 33.53 -1.78
N ASP A 384 -9.86 34.70 -2.37
CA ASP A 384 -9.04 35.76 -1.79
C ASP A 384 -9.69 36.41 -0.57
N LYS A 385 -11.01 36.64 -0.63
CA LYS A 385 -11.79 37.10 0.52
C LYS A 385 -11.73 36.10 1.67
N GLU A 386 -11.85 34.80 1.40
CA GLU A 386 -11.75 33.75 2.41
C GLU A 386 -10.39 33.79 3.12
N ARG A 387 -9.29 33.83 2.36
CA ARG A 387 -7.93 33.92 2.93
C ARG A 387 -7.76 35.18 3.75
N THR A 388 -8.21 36.33 3.24
CA THR A 388 -8.15 37.62 3.94
C THR A 388 -8.88 37.56 5.28
N VAL A 389 -10.07 36.96 5.31
CA VAL A 389 -10.84 36.76 6.54
C VAL A 389 -10.12 35.80 7.50
N SER A 390 -9.55 34.71 6.99
CA SER A 390 -8.78 33.75 7.80
C SER A 390 -7.58 34.42 8.46
N ILE A 391 -6.80 35.20 7.72
CA ILE A 391 -5.66 35.95 8.26
C ILE A 391 -6.14 36.91 9.36
N LYS A 392 -7.17 37.72 9.07
CA LYS A 392 -7.68 38.74 10.02
C LYS A 392 -8.25 38.13 11.31
N LYS A 393 -8.97 37.00 11.20
CA LYS A 393 -9.68 36.41 12.35
C LYS A 393 -8.88 35.35 13.09
N LYS A 394 -7.98 34.64 12.40
CA LYS A 394 -7.29 33.45 12.92
C LYS A 394 -5.77 33.55 12.88
N GLY A 395 -5.20 34.53 12.18
CA GLY A 395 -3.76 34.74 12.10
C GLY A 395 -3.02 33.84 11.10
N PHE A 396 -3.73 33.10 10.24
CA PHE A 396 -3.11 32.23 9.23
C PHE A 396 -3.90 32.18 7.92
N VAL A 397 -3.20 31.92 6.81
CA VAL A 397 -3.80 31.72 5.49
C VAL A 397 -4.43 30.33 5.44
N TYR A 398 -5.71 30.26 5.06
CA TYR A 398 -6.39 28.99 4.88
C TYR A 398 -7.59 29.12 3.94
N GLN A 399 -7.93 28.01 3.29
CA GLN A 399 -9.10 27.88 2.41
C GLN A 399 -9.77 26.55 2.70
N LYS A 400 -11.09 26.55 2.88
CA LYS A 400 -11.85 25.34 3.23
C LYS A 400 -11.80 24.26 2.16
N MET A 401 -11.72 24.67 0.89
CA MET A 401 -11.66 23.72 -0.23
C MET A 401 -10.25 23.15 -0.46
N GLY A 402 -9.25 23.59 0.31
CA GLY A 402 -7.85 23.23 0.13
C GLY A 402 -7.10 24.19 -0.78
N ALA A 403 -5.87 23.82 -1.10
CA ALA A 403 -4.97 24.54 -1.98
C ALA A 403 -5.55 24.76 -3.38
N ILE A 404 -5.13 25.84 -4.05
CA ILE A 404 -5.51 26.16 -5.44
C ILE A 404 -4.67 25.31 -6.39
N ASP A 405 -3.36 25.50 -6.35
CA ASP A 405 -2.44 24.80 -7.23
C ASP A 405 -1.85 23.57 -6.56
N PRO A 406 -1.61 22.49 -7.32
CA PRO A 406 -0.95 21.30 -6.81
C PRO A 406 0.51 21.57 -6.49
N VAL A 407 1.09 20.70 -5.67
CA VAL A 407 2.54 20.63 -5.51
C VAL A 407 3.16 20.16 -6.82
N ILE A 408 4.22 20.85 -7.25
CA ILE A 408 5.00 20.45 -8.42
C ILE A 408 6.41 20.05 -8.03
N SER A 409 7.09 19.34 -8.91
CA SER A 409 8.51 19.10 -8.78
C SER A 409 9.27 20.38 -9.13
N GLY A 410 10.14 20.83 -8.25
CA GLY A 410 11.02 21.96 -8.48
C GLY A 410 12.21 21.60 -9.37
N ASP A 411 13.22 22.47 -9.38
CA ASP A 411 14.34 22.36 -10.32
C ASP A 411 15.62 21.76 -9.73
N THR A 412 15.72 21.62 -8.40
CA THR A 412 16.95 21.13 -7.75
C THR A 412 16.81 19.74 -7.11
N PRO A 413 17.86 18.89 -7.17
CA PRO A 413 19.13 19.13 -7.85
C PRO A 413 18.99 19.12 -9.38
N LEU A 414 19.94 19.75 -10.07
CA LEU A 414 20.00 19.75 -11.52
C LEU A 414 20.47 18.37 -12.03
N GLY A 415 20.08 18.00 -13.25
CA GLY A 415 20.54 16.76 -13.90
C GLY A 415 19.72 15.50 -13.63
N VAL A 416 18.70 15.57 -12.76
CA VAL A 416 17.73 14.47 -12.55
C VAL A 416 16.38 14.78 -13.21
N PRO A 417 15.53 13.79 -13.53
CA PRO A 417 14.19 14.02 -14.08
C PRO A 417 13.30 14.89 -13.16
N GLY A 418 12.51 15.78 -13.78
CA GLY A 418 11.46 16.52 -13.10
C GLY A 418 10.14 15.76 -13.08
N GLY A 419 9.21 16.23 -12.27
CA GLY A 419 7.89 15.60 -12.09
C GLY A 419 7.95 14.33 -11.23
N PHE A 420 6.86 13.56 -11.26
CA PHE A 420 6.81 12.28 -10.58
C PHE A 420 7.66 11.25 -11.30
N PHE A 421 8.56 10.61 -10.55
CA PHE A 421 9.20 9.38 -10.96
C PHE A 421 8.41 8.20 -10.39
N GLU A 422 8.12 7.19 -11.21
CA GLU A 422 7.38 6.00 -10.81
C GLU A 422 8.34 4.87 -10.42
N PHE A 423 8.15 4.33 -9.23
CA PHE A 423 8.89 3.22 -8.65
C PHE A 423 7.94 2.02 -8.59
N LEU A 424 8.31 0.96 -9.29
CA LEU A 424 7.58 -0.30 -9.31
C LEU A 424 8.28 -1.33 -8.41
N PRO A 425 7.53 -2.25 -7.78
CA PRO A 425 8.12 -3.33 -7.01
C PRO A 425 9.06 -4.19 -7.87
N LYS A 426 10.24 -4.50 -7.35
CA LYS A 426 11.25 -5.36 -7.98
C LYS A 426 11.13 -6.84 -7.58
#